data_AF-A0A960VAI9-F1
#
_entry.id   AF-A0A960VAI9-F1
#
_cell.length_a   1.000
_cell.length_b   1.000
_cell.length_c   1.000
_cell.angle_alpha   90.00
_cell.angle_beta   90.00
_cell.angle_gamma   90.00
#
_symmetry.space_group_name_H-M   'P 1'
#
loop_
_entity.id
_entity.type
_entity.pdbx_description
1 polymer ?
#
loop_
_entity_poly.entity_id
_entity_poly.type
_entity_poly.pdbx_seq_one_letter_code
_entity_poly.pdbx_strand_id
1 'polypeptide(L)'
;MKGFQQNLFSKTPLSEIKKKSIPIGKNIKLKSDTSKTNTYQPNLFNKLQNKIEQLEEKIIELEIKKEEEKEVELNPLQFFGRVKEKSEHLNDREELDKEIRKLPFKLDYEDIPFQTAQNAYNFRSFSPDRRAIQTQNDYVKYFINLYKELSPLAKTEESKEELIYQIERYKEAFLKRKKALLYRSSNIASSVITGGGNFPARKMQKRMDAEHNAEGEFYKFQDKVEKIIYRKLRGLNGDYDFISVGDKDAKEKLEKKLDNLLKERERNNEINKHFRKHKNYKNFPLTEIEKKILSSYKKTWNMEYIPSYVNSNLSQNISRLKDRILELKRIEEMKESSKDLEHNGIKLIYNEDIQRVQIQFPGKPDKDIIKELKSRGFKWSPRENSWQRLLNQQGMRIAKDLFIKFSGYTPEPEPEQPKEKQKGKTLNDYIQELGLTKEFYKKSNGVSFVKIYNSEGKIVLDTKAEPANVLKKLKEYEKNINIPYFNFEIGKPYYMIKKKTKSILPYRIIDIDRENNFITYKFLSGQQPEKKVRLYSEGKEY
;
A
#
# COMPACT_ATOMS: atom_id res chain seq x y z
N MET A 1 -20.19 -36.16 12.51
CA MET A 1 -19.69 -35.09 11.61
C MET A 1 -20.61 -33.87 11.45
N LYS A 2 -21.90 -33.87 11.86
CA LYS A 2 -22.75 -32.65 11.81
C LYS A 2 -22.68 -31.71 13.03
N GLY A 3 -22.15 -32.16 14.18
CA GLY A 3 -22.02 -31.32 15.39
C GLY A 3 -20.72 -30.50 15.51
N PHE A 4 -19.72 -30.73 14.64
CA PHE A 4 -18.41 -30.07 14.73
C PHE A 4 -18.33 -28.74 13.96
N GLN A 5 -19.32 -28.45 13.10
CA GLN A 5 -19.33 -27.24 12.27
C GLN A 5 -20.02 -26.04 12.94
N GLN A 6 -20.75 -26.23 14.05
CA GLN A 6 -21.47 -25.13 14.70
C GLN A 6 -20.66 -24.35 15.75
N ASN A 7 -19.55 -24.89 16.28
CA ASN A 7 -18.77 -24.26 17.35
C ASN A 7 -17.59 -23.39 16.90
N LEU A 8 -17.33 -23.25 15.60
CA LEU A 8 -16.18 -22.49 15.07
C LEU A 8 -16.51 -21.03 14.70
N PHE A 9 -17.76 -20.59 14.89
CA PHE A 9 -18.21 -19.24 14.51
C PHE A 9 -18.79 -18.39 15.65
N SER A 10 -18.69 -18.80 16.91
CA SER A 10 -18.99 -17.92 18.04
C SER A 10 -17.75 -17.09 18.41
N LYS A 11 -17.90 -15.77 18.47
CA LYS A 11 -16.88 -14.80 18.93
C LYS A 11 -16.53 -15.04 20.41
N THR A 12 -15.62 -15.97 20.69
CA THR A 12 -15.10 -16.18 22.05
C THR A 12 -13.60 -15.89 22.07
N PRO A 13 -13.10 -15.00 22.95
CA PRO A 13 -11.67 -14.70 23.07
C PRO A 13 -10.85 -15.94 23.44
N LEU A 14 -9.63 -16.06 22.89
CA LEU A 14 -8.73 -17.22 23.07
C LEU A 14 -8.33 -17.51 24.53
N SER A 15 -8.52 -16.56 25.45
CA SER A 15 -8.19 -16.70 26.87
C SER A 15 -9.10 -17.68 27.63
N GLU A 16 -10.32 -17.96 27.14
CA GLU A 16 -11.26 -18.88 27.79
C GLU A 16 -11.09 -20.35 27.37
N ILE A 17 -10.45 -20.61 26.22
CA ILE A 17 -10.28 -21.98 25.69
C ILE A 17 -9.24 -22.77 26.52
N LYS A 18 -8.29 -22.08 27.18
CA LYS A 18 -7.22 -22.70 27.97
C LYS A 18 -7.65 -23.25 29.34
N LYS A 19 -8.91 -23.03 29.79
CA LYS A 19 -9.38 -23.45 31.14
C LYS A 19 -10.31 -24.66 31.20
N LYS A 20 -10.65 -25.30 30.06
CA LYS A 20 -11.45 -26.55 30.09
C LYS A 20 -10.56 -27.76 29.84
N SER A 21 -10.08 -28.35 30.93
CA SER A 21 -9.64 -29.75 30.93
C SER A 21 -10.81 -30.64 30.54
N ILE A 22 -10.67 -31.40 29.45
CA ILE A 22 -11.63 -32.44 29.08
C ILE A 22 -11.10 -33.76 29.67
N PRO A 23 -11.81 -34.41 30.60
CA PRO A 23 -11.40 -35.68 31.17
C PRO A 23 -11.59 -36.80 30.14
N ILE A 24 -10.51 -37.52 29.85
CA ILE A 24 -10.57 -38.79 29.10
C ILE A 24 -11.00 -39.86 30.10
N GLY A 25 -12.25 -40.33 30.01
CA GLY A 25 -12.73 -41.38 30.88
C GLY A 25 -14.11 -41.93 30.53
N LYS A 26 -14.10 -43.16 29.99
CA LYS A 26 -15.14 -44.20 30.06
C LYS A 26 -16.48 -43.98 29.34
N ASN A 27 -16.60 -44.69 28.20
CA ASN A 27 -17.63 -45.69 27.88
C ASN A 27 -18.13 -45.54 26.44
N ILE A 28 -17.37 -46.10 25.50
CA ILE A 28 -17.93 -46.60 24.25
C ILE A 28 -17.85 -48.12 24.34
N LYS A 29 -19.00 -48.77 24.54
CA LYS A 29 -19.14 -50.23 24.42
C LYS A 29 -18.80 -50.62 22.99
N LEU A 30 -17.62 -51.19 22.78
CA LEU A 30 -17.30 -51.97 21.59
C LEU A 30 -17.98 -53.33 21.74
N LYS A 31 -18.91 -53.66 20.85
CA LYS A 31 -19.32 -55.06 20.65
C LYS A 31 -18.10 -55.80 20.10
N SER A 32 -17.62 -56.77 20.87
CA SER A 32 -16.55 -57.68 20.49
C SER A 32 -17.08 -58.70 19.49
N ASP A 33 -16.78 -58.51 18.21
CA ASP A 33 -16.61 -59.65 17.31
C ASP A 33 -15.12 -59.96 17.23
N THR A 34 -14.74 -60.92 18.05
CA THR A 34 -13.42 -61.56 18.07
C THR A 34 -13.30 -62.48 16.86
N SER A 35 -12.75 -61.97 15.75
CA SER A 35 -11.91 -62.75 14.83
C SER A 35 -11.36 -61.86 13.72
N LYS A 36 -10.19 -61.27 13.96
CA LYS A 36 -9.09 -61.06 13.00
C LYS A 36 -8.08 -60.10 13.64
N THR A 37 -6.85 -60.58 13.69
CA THR A 37 -5.63 -59.92 14.17
C THR A 37 -5.57 -58.46 13.74
N ASN A 38 -5.64 -57.53 14.70
CA ASN A 38 -5.49 -56.10 14.46
C ASN A 38 -3.99 -55.78 14.35
N THR A 39 -3.42 -56.02 13.16
CA THR A 39 -2.10 -55.47 12.81
C THR A 39 -2.23 -53.96 12.73
N TYR A 40 -1.63 -53.27 13.70
CA TYR A 40 -1.36 -51.84 13.62
C TYR A 40 -0.74 -51.56 12.25
N GLN A 41 -1.38 -50.70 11.44
CA GLN A 41 -0.84 -50.27 10.15
C GLN A 41 -0.25 -48.85 10.30
N PRO A 42 1.06 -48.71 10.58
CA PRO A 42 1.77 -47.43 10.63
C PRO A 42 1.50 -46.56 9.38
N ASN A 43 1.26 -47.21 8.24
CA ASN A 43 0.97 -46.57 6.97
C ASN A 43 -0.32 -45.73 6.95
N LEU A 44 -1.35 -46.07 7.75
CA LEU A 44 -2.59 -45.30 7.78
C LEU A 44 -2.46 -44.06 8.68
N PHE A 45 -1.79 -44.20 9.82
CA PHE A 45 -1.47 -43.09 10.72
C PHE A 45 -0.55 -42.07 10.04
N ASN A 46 0.53 -42.54 9.39
CA ASN A 46 1.44 -41.67 8.63
C ASN A 46 0.75 -41.03 7.41
N LYS A 47 -0.18 -41.72 6.73
CA LYS A 47 -1.00 -41.13 5.66
C LYS A 47 -1.94 -40.04 6.20
N LEU A 48 -2.51 -40.23 7.39
CA LEU A 48 -3.39 -39.25 8.01
C LEU A 48 -2.61 -38.03 8.50
N GLN A 49 -1.44 -38.21 9.12
CA GLN A 49 -0.55 -37.10 9.48
C GLN A 49 -0.10 -36.30 8.26
N ASN A 50 0.40 -36.96 7.21
CA ASN A 50 0.76 -36.28 5.96
C ASN A 50 -0.41 -35.52 5.34
N LYS A 51 -1.64 -36.02 5.50
CA LYS A 51 -2.84 -35.37 4.96
C LYS A 51 -3.29 -34.18 5.83
N ILE A 52 -3.10 -34.25 7.13
CA ILE A 52 -3.31 -33.11 8.05
C ILE A 52 -2.30 -32.01 7.74
N GLU A 53 -1.03 -32.35 7.61
CA GLU A 53 0.06 -31.42 7.28
C GLU A 53 -0.18 -30.76 5.91
N GLN A 54 -0.59 -31.53 4.89
CA GLN A 54 -1.02 -30.99 3.59
C GLN A 54 -2.25 -30.06 3.67
N LEU A 55 -3.17 -30.30 4.61
CA LEU A 55 -4.34 -29.46 4.80
C LEU A 55 -3.99 -28.16 5.54
N GLU A 56 -3.13 -28.23 6.54
CA GLU A 56 -2.57 -27.05 7.23
C GLU A 56 -1.80 -26.16 6.26
N GLU A 57 -1.01 -26.76 5.37
CA GLU A 57 -0.34 -26.06 4.27
C GLU A 57 -1.33 -25.36 3.33
N LYS A 58 -2.40 -26.06 2.96
CA LYS A 58 -3.42 -25.51 2.08
C LYS A 58 -4.21 -24.38 2.76
N ILE A 59 -4.41 -24.45 4.07
CA ILE A 59 -5.01 -23.38 4.88
C ILE A 59 -4.07 -22.17 4.91
N ILE A 60 -2.77 -22.37 5.14
CA ILE A 60 -1.76 -21.30 5.08
C ILE A 60 -1.77 -20.64 3.69
N GLU A 61 -1.74 -21.42 2.61
CA GLU A 61 -1.78 -20.89 1.24
C GLU A 61 -3.08 -20.15 0.92
N LEU A 62 -4.23 -20.66 1.39
CA LEU A 62 -5.53 -20.03 1.18
C LEU A 62 -5.69 -18.76 2.01
N GLU A 63 -5.13 -18.69 3.21
CA GLU A 63 -5.08 -17.47 4.02
C GLU A 63 -4.18 -16.41 3.38
N ILE A 64 -3.01 -16.81 2.87
CA ILE A 64 -2.14 -15.95 2.08
C ILE A 64 -2.87 -15.42 0.84
N LYS A 65 -3.58 -16.29 0.10
CA LYS A 65 -4.40 -15.88 -1.05
C LYS A 65 -5.56 -14.98 -0.68
N LYS A 66 -6.19 -15.21 0.47
CA LYS A 66 -7.29 -14.36 0.98
C LYS A 66 -6.79 -12.98 1.42
N GLU A 67 -5.53 -12.87 1.82
CA GLU A 67 -4.85 -11.58 2.02
C GLU A 67 -4.42 -10.93 0.69
N GLU A 68 -4.06 -11.72 -0.34
CA GLU A 68 -3.81 -11.23 -1.71
C GLU A 68 -5.08 -10.66 -2.36
N GLU A 69 -6.25 -11.28 -2.16
CA GLU A 69 -7.52 -10.76 -2.71
C GLU A 69 -7.97 -9.43 -2.08
N LYS A 70 -7.36 -9.03 -0.96
CA LYS A 70 -7.57 -7.72 -0.31
C LYS A 70 -6.64 -6.63 -0.85
N GLU A 71 -5.67 -6.97 -1.71
CA GLU A 71 -4.80 -6.01 -2.38
C GLU A 71 -5.53 -5.35 -3.56
N VAL A 72 -6.04 -4.13 -3.33
CA VAL A 72 -6.18 -3.15 -4.42
C VAL A 72 -4.97 -2.23 -4.34
N GLU A 73 -4.10 -2.38 -5.34
CA GLU A 73 -2.91 -1.59 -5.71
C GLU A 73 -2.38 -0.59 -4.66
N LEU A 74 -1.33 -0.99 -3.94
CA LEU A 74 -0.45 -0.05 -3.25
C LEU A 74 0.99 -0.17 -3.77
N ASN A 75 1.57 1.01 -3.99
CA ASN A 75 2.79 1.28 -4.73
C ASN A 75 4.03 0.61 -4.06
N PRO A 76 4.79 -0.27 -4.76
CA PRO A 76 5.93 -1.02 -4.19
C PRO A 76 7.13 -0.18 -3.76
N LEU A 77 7.13 1.13 -4.07
CA LEU A 77 8.31 1.99 -4.01
C LEU A 77 8.66 2.55 -2.62
N GLN A 78 7.90 2.24 -1.57
CA GLN A 78 8.27 2.61 -0.20
C GLN A 78 9.16 1.57 0.51
N PHE A 79 9.45 0.42 -0.13
CA PHE A 79 10.26 -0.65 0.46
C PHE A 79 11.74 -0.61 0.09
N PHE A 80 12.10 0.07 -1.02
CA PHE A 80 13.48 0.15 -1.53
C PHE A 80 14.32 1.20 -0.80
N GLY A 81 14.44 1.01 0.51
CA GLY A 81 15.30 1.79 1.38
C GLY A 81 15.75 1.00 2.60
N ARG A 82 15.57 -0.34 2.64
CA ARG A 82 16.30 -1.16 3.61
C ARG A 82 17.74 -1.24 3.13
N VAL A 83 18.54 -0.25 3.55
CA VAL A 83 19.97 -0.46 3.71
C VAL A 83 20.08 -1.77 4.47
N LYS A 84 20.59 -2.82 3.82
CA LYS A 84 21.25 -3.91 4.53
C LYS A 84 22.36 -3.23 5.32
N GLU A 85 22.03 -2.71 6.49
CA GLU A 85 23.03 -2.41 7.51
C GLU A 85 23.81 -3.70 7.61
N LYS A 86 25.13 -3.59 7.44
CA LYS A 86 26.03 -4.72 7.54
C LYS A 86 25.58 -5.51 8.75
N SER A 87 25.04 -6.71 8.54
CA SER A 87 24.86 -7.65 9.63
C SER A 87 26.19 -7.66 10.36
N GLU A 88 26.21 -7.31 11.64
CA GLU A 88 27.39 -7.54 12.46
C GLU A 88 27.89 -8.95 12.12
N HIS A 89 29.19 -9.06 11.86
CA HIS A 89 29.82 -10.33 11.55
C HIS A 89 29.88 -11.17 12.83
N LEU A 90 28.73 -11.50 13.41
CA LEU A 90 28.55 -12.65 14.27
C LEU A 90 28.92 -13.86 13.40
N ASN A 91 30.21 -14.22 13.45
CA ASN A 91 30.77 -15.37 12.75
C ASN A 91 31.06 -16.51 13.73
N ASP A 92 31.07 -16.21 15.03
CA ASP A 92 31.42 -17.14 16.09
C ASP A 92 30.15 -17.72 16.71
N ARG A 93 30.07 -19.07 16.74
CA ARG A 93 28.92 -19.79 17.32
C ARG A 93 28.66 -19.40 18.77
N GLU A 94 29.69 -19.10 19.54
CA GLU A 94 29.53 -18.65 20.94
C GLU A 94 28.71 -17.37 21.06
N GLU A 95 28.88 -16.42 20.14
CA GLU A 95 28.09 -15.17 20.14
C GLU A 95 26.65 -15.43 19.71
N LEU A 96 26.45 -16.27 18.69
CA LEU A 96 25.12 -16.71 18.27
C LEU A 96 24.39 -17.44 19.41
N ASP A 97 25.07 -18.31 20.15
CA ASP A 97 24.48 -19.06 21.27
C ASP A 97 24.02 -18.15 22.41
N LYS A 98 24.79 -17.07 22.70
CA LYS A 98 24.38 -16.05 23.66
C LYS A 98 23.10 -15.34 23.22
N GLU A 99 22.96 -15.07 21.92
CA GLU A 99 21.77 -14.44 21.37
C GLU A 99 20.57 -15.39 21.33
N ILE A 100 20.77 -16.67 20.98
CA ILE A 100 19.73 -17.71 21.00
C ILE A 100 19.09 -17.81 22.39
N ARG A 101 19.89 -17.76 23.47
CA ARG A 101 19.39 -17.82 24.86
C ARG A 101 18.48 -16.65 25.25
N LYS A 102 18.53 -15.53 24.51
CA LYS A 102 17.69 -14.34 24.75
C LYS A 102 16.37 -14.40 23.98
N LEU A 103 16.22 -15.33 23.04
CA LEU A 103 15.03 -15.42 22.19
C LEU A 103 13.85 -16.03 22.96
N PRO A 104 12.62 -15.53 22.75
CA PRO A 104 11.42 -16.08 23.37
C PRO A 104 10.87 -17.31 22.65
N PHE A 105 11.57 -17.83 21.63
CA PHE A 105 11.18 -19.00 20.85
C PHE A 105 12.37 -19.95 20.67
N LYS A 106 12.08 -21.24 20.45
CA LYS A 106 13.12 -22.25 20.25
C LYS A 106 13.80 -22.07 18.88
N LEU A 107 15.12 -21.99 18.87
CA LEU A 107 15.95 -21.94 17.66
C LEU A 107 17.18 -22.82 17.85
N ASP A 108 17.44 -23.72 16.90
CA ASP A 108 18.53 -24.68 17.00
C ASP A 108 19.24 -24.84 15.64
N TYR A 109 20.55 -25.07 15.66
CA TYR A 109 21.31 -25.38 14.44
C TYR A 109 20.81 -26.67 13.77
N GLU A 110 20.36 -27.65 14.57
CA GLU A 110 19.88 -28.94 14.07
C GLU A 110 18.49 -28.89 13.44
N ASP A 111 17.80 -27.73 13.48
CA ASP A 111 16.60 -27.50 12.66
C ASP A 111 16.89 -27.75 11.16
N ILE A 112 18.13 -27.48 10.74
CA ILE A 112 18.73 -27.96 9.49
C ILE A 112 19.75 -29.06 9.83
N PRO A 113 19.42 -30.35 9.63
CA PRO A 113 20.33 -31.44 9.96
C PRO A 113 21.65 -31.31 9.22
N PHE A 114 22.77 -31.46 9.93
CA PHE A 114 24.11 -31.29 9.37
C PHE A 114 24.31 -32.11 8.08
N GLN A 115 23.91 -33.37 8.08
CA GLN A 115 24.04 -34.26 6.91
C GLN A 115 23.27 -33.74 5.69
N THR A 116 22.10 -33.13 5.89
CA THR A 116 21.30 -32.56 4.80
C THR A 116 22.03 -31.37 4.18
N ALA A 117 22.62 -30.51 5.02
CA ALA A 117 23.41 -29.38 4.56
C ALA A 117 24.73 -29.83 3.90
N GLN A 118 25.44 -30.81 4.46
CA GLN A 118 26.68 -31.36 3.92
C GLN A 118 26.45 -31.98 2.53
N ASN A 119 25.40 -32.78 2.38
CA ASN A 119 25.02 -33.38 1.09
C ASN A 119 24.80 -32.35 -0.01
N ALA A 120 24.31 -31.15 0.33
CA ALA A 120 24.15 -30.05 -0.63
C ALA A 120 25.48 -29.57 -1.23
N TYR A 121 26.61 -29.83 -0.57
CA TYR A 121 27.93 -29.32 -0.95
C TYR A 121 28.94 -30.40 -1.37
N ASN A 122 28.67 -31.69 -1.13
CA ASN A 122 29.59 -32.81 -1.40
C ASN A 122 30.20 -32.81 -2.81
N PHE A 123 29.42 -32.46 -3.83
CA PHE A 123 29.89 -32.46 -5.23
C PHE A 123 30.21 -31.06 -5.78
N ARG A 124 30.18 -30.01 -4.95
CA ARG A 124 30.33 -28.61 -5.40
C ARG A 124 31.21 -27.73 -4.50
N SER A 125 31.79 -28.26 -3.44
CA SER A 125 32.75 -27.55 -2.57
C SER A 125 33.90 -28.46 -2.15
N PHE A 126 35.10 -27.87 -2.01
CA PHE A 126 36.27 -28.53 -1.42
C PHE A 126 36.16 -28.70 0.10
N SER A 127 35.19 -28.04 0.76
CA SER A 127 34.96 -28.15 2.20
C SER A 127 33.48 -28.24 2.53
N PRO A 128 32.81 -29.37 2.20
CA PRO A 128 31.38 -29.56 2.44
C PRO A 128 30.97 -29.33 3.90
N ASP A 129 31.80 -29.77 4.85
CA ASP A 129 31.54 -29.64 6.30
C ASP A 129 31.47 -28.17 6.73
N ARG A 130 32.46 -27.37 6.29
CA ARG A 130 32.49 -25.94 6.57
C ARG A 130 31.26 -25.23 5.98
N ARG A 131 30.82 -25.64 4.78
CA ARG A 131 29.62 -25.10 4.13
C ARG A 131 28.32 -25.54 4.82
N ALA A 132 28.29 -26.75 5.38
CA ALA A 132 27.18 -27.22 6.19
C ALA A 132 27.03 -26.42 7.48
N ILE A 133 28.14 -26.23 8.22
CA ILE A 133 28.20 -25.37 9.41
C ILE A 133 27.74 -23.95 9.07
N GLN A 134 28.26 -23.38 7.97
CA GLN A 134 27.87 -22.06 7.51
C GLN A 134 26.36 -21.96 7.25
N THR A 135 25.77 -22.98 6.61
CA THR A 135 24.33 -23.02 6.32
C THR A 135 23.48 -23.02 7.59
N GLN A 136 23.88 -23.79 8.61
CA GLN A 136 23.21 -23.79 9.91
C GLN A 136 23.35 -22.43 10.61
N ASN A 137 24.55 -21.83 10.59
CA ASN A 137 24.80 -20.53 11.19
C ASN A 137 24.02 -19.41 10.48
N ASP A 138 23.94 -19.43 9.15
CA ASP A 138 23.19 -18.45 8.36
C ASP A 138 21.69 -18.51 8.67
N TYR A 139 21.14 -19.71 8.89
CA TYR A 139 19.76 -19.91 9.33
C TYR A 139 19.51 -19.29 10.72
N VAL A 140 20.35 -19.61 11.69
CA VAL A 140 20.23 -19.08 13.06
C VAL A 140 20.37 -17.55 13.05
N LYS A 141 21.37 -17.03 12.34
CA LYS A 141 21.61 -15.60 12.19
C LYS A 141 20.43 -14.88 11.56
N TYR A 142 19.79 -15.48 10.56
CA TYR A 142 18.60 -14.92 9.93
C TYR A 142 17.45 -14.72 10.93
N PHE A 143 17.13 -15.73 11.74
CA PHE A 143 16.04 -15.63 12.72
C PHE A 143 16.36 -14.71 13.90
N ILE A 144 17.62 -14.65 14.35
CA ILE A 144 18.07 -13.66 15.34
C ILE A 144 17.83 -12.24 14.80
N ASN A 145 18.29 -11.96 13.58
CA ASN A 145 18.15 -10.64 12.97
C ASN A 145 16.68 -10.29 12.74
N LEU A 146 15.89 -11.24 12.25
CA LEU A 146 14.44 -11.06 12.07
C LEU A 146 13.76 -10.65 13.38
N TYR A 147 14.05 -11.35 14.48
CA TYR A 147 13.49 -11.00 15.78
C TYR A 147 13.99 -9.64 16.29
N LYS A 148 15.29 -9.33 16.12
CA LYS A 148 15.86 -8.01 16.48
C LYS A 148 15.19 -6.87 15.72
N GLU A 149 14.88 -7.08 14.45
CA GLU A 149 14.21 -6.07 13.61
C GLU A 149 12.73 -5.91 13.95
N LEU A 150 12.03 -7.00 14.29
CA LEU A 150 10.58 -6.97 14.52
C LEU A 150 10.16 -6.77 15.98
N SER A 151 10.99 -7.15 16.95
CA SER A 151 10.68 -7.00 18.39
C SER A 151 10.43 -5.55 18.82
N PRO A 152 11.13 -4.51 18.31
CA PRO A 152 10.81 -3.12 18.66
C PRO A 152 9.44 -2.66 18.13
N LEU A 153 8.90 -3.36 17.13
CA LEU A 153 7.57 -3.08 16.61
C LEU A 153 6.48 -3.69 17.49
N ALA A 154 6.76 -4.71 18.29
CA ALA A 154 5.78 -5.33 19.17
C ALA A 154 5.67 -4.55 20.50
N LYS A 155 4.87 -3.49 20.51
CA LYS A 155 4.73 -2.56 21.66
C LYS A 155 3.84 -3.11 22.77
N THR A 156 2.75 -3.77 22.40
CA THR A 156 1.74 -4.32 23.33
C THR A 156 2.03 -5.77 23.64
N GLU A 157 1.52 -6.28 24.77
CA GLU A 157 1.74 -7.69 25.12
C GLU A 157 1.10 -8.64 24.10
N GLU A 158 -0.10 -8.31 23.61
CA GLU A 158 -0.76 -9.05 22.53
C GLU A 158 0.08 -9.07 21.24
N SER A 159 0.71 -7.95 20.87
CA SER A 159 1.57 -7.91 19.67
C SER A 159 2.90 -8.64 19.85
N LYS A 160 3.41 -8.79 21.08
CA LYS A 160 4.59 -9.64 21.35
C LYS A 160 4.24 -11.12 21.24
N GLU A 161 3.12 -11.56 21.82
CA GLU A 161 2.66 -12.95 21.70
C GLU A 161 2.42 -13.32 20.22
N GLU A 162 1.78 -12.42 19.48
CA GLU A 162 1.55 -12.61 18.04
C GLU A 162 2.86 -12.67 17.24
N LEU A 163 3.85 -11.83 17.56
CA LEU A 163 5.16 -11.86 16.92
C LEU A 163 5.81 -13.24 17.06
N ILE A 164 5.80 -13.79 18.28
CA ILE A 164 6.38 -15.10 18.58
C ILE A 164 5.68 -16.18 17.77
N TYR A 165 4.34 -16.20 17.81
CA TYR A 165 3.53 -17.15 17.06
C TYR A 165 3.81 -17.11 15.54
N GLN A 166 3.90 -15.91 14.97
CA GLN A 166 4.19 -15.77 13.54
C GLN A 166 5.62 -16.20 13.18
N ILE A 167 6.60 -15.91 14.04
CA ILE A 167 7.98 -16.37 13.82
C ILE A 167 8.06 -17.89 13.83
N GLU A 168 7.39 -18.56 14.77
CA GLU A 168 7.38 -20.03 14.85
C GLU A 168 6.76 -20.65 13.59
N ARG A 169 5.59 -20.16 13.17
CA ARG A 169 4.93 -20.58 11.93
C ARG A 169 5.81 -20.33 10.70
N TYR A 170 6.45 -19.17 10.64
CA TYR A 170 7.36 -18.83 9.55
C TYR A 170 8.59 -19.73 9.53
N LYS A 171 9.15 -20.07 10.70
CA LYS A 171 10.30 -20.96 10.85
C LYS A 171 10.02 -22.33 10.24
N GLU A 172 8.86 -22.92 10.49
CA GLU A 172 8.47 -24.21 9.89
C GLU A 172 8.39 -24.11 8.36
N ALA A 173 7.70 -23.10 7.85
CA ALA A 173 7.54 -22.87 6.41
C ALA A 173 8.87 -22.53 5.70
N PHE A 174 9.79 -21.85 6.40
CA PHE A 174 11.15 -21.58 5.97
C PHE A 174 11.95 -22.87 5.89
N LEU A 175 11.96 -23.68 6.95
CA LEU A 175 12.74 -24.92 7.03
C LEU A 175 12.33 -25.90 5.93
N LYS A 176 11.03 -26.04 5.67
CA LYS A 176 10.52 -26.86 4.58
C LYS A 176 11.11 -26.45 3.22
N ARG A 177 11.05 -25.15 2.90
CA ARG A 177 11.57 -24.62 1.63
C ARG A 177 13.10 -24.67 1.56
N LYS A 178 13.79 -24.39 2.67
CA LYS A 178 15.24 -24.46 2.75
C LYS A 178 15.75 -25.89 2.57
N LYS A 179 15.11 -26.89 3.20
CA LYS A 179 15.43 -28.32 3.01
C LYS A 179 15.20 -28.74 1.55
N ALA A 180 14.12 -28.29 0.93
CA ALA A 180 13.88 -28.53 -0.50
C ALA A 180 14.97 -27.90 -1.40
N LEU A 181 15.43 -26.69 -1.07
CA LEU A 181 16.54 -26.04 -1.77
C LEU A 181 17.84 -26.82 -1.61
N LEU A 182 18.20 -27.22 -0.38
CA LEU A 182 19.40 -28.03 -0.11
C LEU A 182 19.36 -29.38 -0.83
N TYR A 183 18.19 -30.01 -0.93
CA TYR A 183 18.00 -31.22 -1.72
C TYR A 183 18.20 -30.98 -3.23
N ARG A 184 17.80 -29.83 -3.76
CA ARG A 184 18.10 -29.47 -5.16
C ARG A 184 19.61 -29.24 -5.34
N SER A 185 20.24 -28.54 -4.41
CA SER A 185 21.68 -28.28 -4.39
C SER A 185 22.50 -29.58 -4.38
N SER A 186 22.07 -30.61 -3.63
CA SER A 186 22.79 -31.89 -3.53
C SER A 186 22.84 -32.67 -4.84
N ASN A 187 21.93 -32.37 -5.78
CA ASN A 187 21.91 -32.97 -7.10
C ASN A 187 22.85 -32.27 -8.10
N ILE A 188 23.54 -31.20 -7.70
CA ILE A 188 24.41 -30.41 -8.57
C ILE A 188 25.86 -30.78 -8.28
N ALA A 189 26.57 -31.16 -9.35
CA ALA A 189 28.01 -31.39 -9.33
C ALA A 189 28.75 -30.26 -10.03
N SER A 190 29.94 -29.93 -9.54
CA SER A 190 30.90 -29.03 -10.18
C SER A 190 31.99 -29.84 -10.87
N SER A 191 32.33 -29.50 -12.10
CA SER A 191 33.44 -30.13 -12.83
C SER A 191 34.79 -29.89 -12.18
N VAL A 192 34.94 -28.80 -11.41
CA VAL A 192 36.16 -28.50 -10.64
C VAL A 192 36.33 -29.47 -9.47
N ILE A 193 35.23 -29.97 -8.91
CA ILE A 193 35.23 -30.88 -7.75
C ILE A 193 35.22 -32.34 -8.18
N THR A 194 34.42 -32.66 -9.21
CA THR A 194 34.20 -34.03 -9.69
C THR A 194 35.08 -34.43 -10.88
N GLY A 195 35.85 -33.48 -11.43
CA GLY A 195 36.66 -33.67 -12.63
C GLY A 195 35.89 -33.37 -13.93
N GLY A 196 36.61 -32.99 -14.98
CA GLY A 196 36.04 -32.63 -16.28
C GLY A 196 35.73 -33.81 -17.21
N GLY A 197 36.28 -35.00 -16.93
CA GLY A 197 36.12 -36.19 -17.78
C GLY A 197 34.66 -36.67 -17.81
N ASN A 198 34.07 -36.75 -19.01
CA ASN A 198 32.67 -37.16 -19.24
C ASN A 198 31.64 -36.40 -18.37
N PHE A 199 31.93 -35.15 -17.99
CA PHE A 199 31.06 -34.37 -17.13
C PHE A 199 29.76 -33.99 -17.86
N PRO A 200 28.57 -34.28 -17.31
CA PRO A 200 27.29 -34.03 -17.98
C PRO A 200 26.88 -32.56 -17.88
N ALA A 201 27.64 -31.66 -18.53
CA ALA A 201 27.52 -30.21 -18.41
C ALA A 201 26.08 -29.69 -18.63
N ARG A 202 25.44 -30.11 -19.73
CA ARG A 202 24.05 -29.69 -20.03
C ARG A 202 23.03 -30.12 -18.97
N LYS A 203 23.24 -31.28 -18.33
CA LYS A 203 22.37 -31.78 -17.26
C LYS A 203 22.58 -30.97 -15.98
N MET A 204 23.83 -30.66 -15.63
CA MET A 204 24.15 -29.85 -14.45
C MET A 204 23.70 -28.41 -14.61
N GLN A 205 23.85 -27.81 -15.79
CA GLN A 205 23.31 -26.49 -16.10
C GLN A 205 21.80 -26.42 -15.84
N LYS A 206 21.02 -27.37 -16.39
CA LYS A 206 19.57 -27.42 -16.13
C LYS A 206 19.21 -27.55 -14.65
N ARG A 207 20.01 -28.29 -13.87
CA ARG A 207 19.81 -28.43 -12.41
C ARG A 207 20.14 -27.13 -11.67
N MET A 208 21.20 -26.44 -12.07
CA MET A 208 21.56 -25.12 -11.56
C MET A 208 20.48 -24.08 -11.86
N ASP A 209 19.95 -24.06 -13.09
CA ASP A 209 18.86 -23.14 -13.46
C ASP A 209 17.60 -23.41 -12.59
N ALA A 210 17.28 -24.68 -12.34
CA ALA A 210 16.19 -25.06 -11.47
C ALA A 210 16.42 -24.70 -9.99
N GLU A 211 17.66 -24.86 -9.49
CA GLU A 211 18.06 -24.39 -8.15
C GLU A 211 17.91 -22.86 -8.05
N HIS A 212 18.44 -22.13 -9.03
CA HIS A 212 18.40 -20.67 -9.07
C HIS A 212 16.96 -20.14 -9.07
N ASN A 213 16.08 -20.75 -9.86
CA ASN A 213 14.65 -20.40 -9.84
C ASN A 213 14.01 -20.66 -8.48
N ALA A 214 14.28 -21.84 -7.89
CA ALA A 214 13.78 -22.18 -6.55
C ALA A 214 14.33 -21.25 -5.45
N GLU A 215 15.58 -20.81 -5.59
CA GLU A 215 16.20 -19.83 -4.69
C GLU A 215 15.54 -18.45 -4.84
N GLY A 216 15.24 -18.02 -6.07
CA GLY A 216 14.48 -16.80 -6.33
C GLY A 216 13.08 -16.83 -5.71
N GLU A 217 12.37 -17.95 -5.81
CA GLU A 217 11.08 -18.16 -5.12
C GLU A 217 11.22 -18.14 -3.60
N PHE A 218 12.30 -18.72 -3.06
CA PHE A 218 12.60 -18.69 -1.64
C PHE A 218 12.79 -17.27 -1.12
N TYR A 219 13.59 -16.44 -1.80
CA TYR A 219 13.78 -15.03 -1.40
C TYR A 219 12.48 -14.23 -1.47
N LYS A 220 11.65 -14.44 -2.51
CA LYS A 220 10.32 -13.82 -2.61
C LYS A 220 9.41 -14.23 -1.45
N PHE A 221 9.47 -15.51 -1.06
CA PHE A 221 8.74 -16.01 0.10
C PHE A 221 9.19 -15.32 1.40
N GLN A 222 10.50 -15.18 1.62
CA GLN A 222 11.02 -14.50 2.81
C GLN A 222 10.52 -13.06 2.89
N ASP A 223 10.70 -12.28 1.82
CA ASP A 223 10.25 -10.89 1.73
C ASP A 223 8.74 -10.76 1.99
N LYS A 224 7.94 -11.68 1.45
CA LYS A 224 6.50 -11.69 1.62
C LYS A 224 6.09 -11.96 3.07
N VAL A 225 6.69 -12.95 3.73
CA VAL A 225 6.35 -13.27 5.12
C VAL A 225 6.75 -12.13 6.05
N GLU A 226 7.94 -11.55 5.87
CA GLU A 226 8.34 -10.36 6.64
C GLU A 226 7.32 -9.23 6.52
N LYS A 227 6.80 -8.96 5.31
CA LYS A 227 5.74 -7.98 5.08
C LYS A 227 4.42 -8.35 5.75
N ILE A 228 4.05 -9.63 5.78
CA ILE A 228 2.84 -10.10 6.47
C ILE A 228 2.97 -9.86 7.98
N ILE A 229 4.07 -10.32 8.60
CA ILE A 229 4.31 -10.16 10.03
C ILE A 229 4.31 -8.67 10.39
N TYR A 230 5.04 -7.86 9.62
CA TYR A 230 5.10 -6.42 9.81
C TYR A 230 3.72 -5.76 9.78
N ARG A 231 2.89 -6.08 8.77
CA ARG A 231 1.52 -5.57 8.68
C ARG A 231 0.72 -5.98 9.90
N LYS A 232 0.76 -7.25 10.30
CA LYS A 232 -0.03 -7.76 11.42
C LYS A 232 0.31 -7.04 12.74
N LEU A 233 1.59 -6.86 13.03
CA LEU A 233 2.06 -6.13 14.21
C LEU A 233 1.61 -4.67 14.21
N ARG A 234 1.75 -3.98 13.07
CA ARG A 234 1.22 -2.62 12.90
C ARG A 234 -0.28 -2.56 13.13
N GLY A 235 -1.03 -3.58 12.69
CA GLY A 235 -2.47 -3.68 12.87
C GLY A 235 -2.86 -3.74 14.34
N LEU A 236 -2.20 -4.63 15.09
CA LEU A 236 -2.42 -4.79 16.53
C LEU A 236 -2.05 -3.54 17.32
N ASN A 237 -0.99 -2.83 16.92
CA ASN A 237 -0.60 -1.58 17.57
C ASN A 237 -1.48 -0.38 17.19
N GLY A 238 -2.47 -0.55 16.29
CA GLY A 238 -3.26 0.56 15.75
C GLY A 238 -2.49 1.48 14.79
N ASP A 239 -1.25 1.11 14.42
CA ASP A 239 -0.38 1.81 13.47
C ASP A 239 -0.68 1.39 12.01
N TYR A 240 -1.90 0.91 11.72
CA TYR A 240 -2.27 0.36 10.42
C TYR A 240 -2.48 1.47 9.39
N ASP A 241 -1.81 1.35 8.24
CA ASP A 241 -1.98 2.32 7.14
C ASP A 241 -3.36 2.25 6.47
N PHE A 242 -4.07 1.12 6.62
CA PHE A 242 -5.38 0.86 6.04
C PHE A 242 -6.48 1.13 7.06
N ILE A 243 -7.14 2.27 6.93
CA ILE A 243 -8.27 2.63 7.78
C ILE A 243 -9.55 2.25 7.01
N SER A 244 -10.29 1.28 7.55
CA SER A 244 -11.50 0.77 6.91
C SER A 244 -12.62 1.81 6.99
N VAL A 245 -13.51 1.86 5.99
CA VAL A 245 -14.74 2.67 6.07
C VAL A 245 -15.61 2.27 7.26
N GLY A 246 -15.51 1.00 7.70
CA GLY A 246 -16.29 0.46 8.81
C GLY A 246 -15.72 0.68 10.20
N ASP A 247 -14.52 1.27 10.32
CA ASP A 247 -13.99 1.62 11.63
C ASP A 247 -14.74 2.85 12.15
N LYS A 248 -15.32 2.78 13.36
CA LYS A 248 -16.05 3.90 13.97
C LYS A 248 -15.19 5.16 14.05
N ASP A 249 -13.89 5.00 14.26
CA ASP A 249 -12.92 6.08 14.41
C ASP A 249 -12.09 6.33 13.13
N ALA A 250 -12.59 5.87 11.96
CA ALA A 250 -11.85 5.95 10.70
C ALA A 250 -11.40 7.37 10.36
N LYS A 251 -12.32 8.34 10.52
CA LYS A 251 -12.09 9.74 10.20
C LYS A 251 -11.00 10.36 11.08
N GLU A 252 -11.09 10.16 12.39
CA GLU A 252 -10.11 10.69 13.36
C GLU A 252 -8.72 10.10 13.12
N LYS A 253 -8.63 8.79 12.88
CA LYS A 253 -7.35 8.12 12.57
C LYS A 253 -6.73 8.65 11.27
N LEU A 254 -7.56 8.91 10.24
CA LEU A 254 -7.10 9.48 8.97
C LEU A 254 -6.63 10.92 9.14
N GLU A 255 -7.33 11.73 9.94
CA GLU A 255 -6.96 13.12 10.24
C GLU A 255 -5.66 13.20 11.04
N LYS A 256 -5.49 12.35 12.06
CA LYS A 256 -4.22 12.26 12.81
C LYS A 256 -3.06 11.84 11.93
N LYS A 257 -3.28 10.89 11.02
CA LYS A 257 -2.26 10.46 10.05
C LYS A 257 -1.91 11.58 9.07
N LEU A 258 -2.90 12.34 8.60
CA LEU A 258 -2.71 13.49 7.73
C LEU A 258 -1.85 14.56 8.42
N ASP A 259 -2.14 14.88 9.68
CA ASP A 259 -1.37 15.83 10.50
C ASP A 259 0.11 15.39 10.64
N ASN A 260 0.34 14.12 10.95
CA ASN A 260 1.71 13.58 11.04
C ASN A 260 2.48 13.71 9.72
N LEU A 261 1.85 13.39 8.58
CA LEU A 261 2.49 13.51 7.26
C LEU A 261 2.75 14.97 6.86
N LEU A 262 1.88 15.91 7.27
CA LEU A 262 2.09 17.34 7.06
C LEU A 262 3.30 17.83 7.86
N LYS A 263 3.39 17.47 9.14
CA LYS A 263 4.54 17.77 10.01
C LYS A 263 5.84 17.18 9.46
N GLU A 264 5.82 15.93 8.99
CA GLU A 264 6.97 15.29 8.37
C GLU A 264 7.41 16.04 7.09
N ARG A 265 6.45 16.47 6.25
CA ARG A 265 6.76 17.24 5.04
C ARG A 265 7.36 18.61 5.37
N GLU A 266 6.82 19.32 6.35
CA GLU A 266 7.36 20.58 6.83
C GLU A 266 8.79 20.40 7.35
N ARG A 267 8.99 19.39 8.19
CA ARG A 267 10.30 19.04 8.73
C ARG A 267 11.32 18.72 7.65
N ASN A 268 10.93 17.94 6.63
CA ASN A 268 11.82 17.63 5.51
C ASN A 268 12.19 18.88 4.69
N ASN A 269 11.24 19.80 4.54
CA ASN A 269 11.49 21.08 3.88
C ASN A 269 12.44 21.96 4.69
N GLU A 270 12.33 21.99 6.02
CA GLU A 270 13.27 22.69 6.89
C GLU A 270 14.69 22.15 6.77
N ILE A 271 14.86 20.83 6.85
CA ILE A 271 16.15 20.15 6.69
C ILE A 271 16.77 20.52 5.34
N ASN A 272 16.00 20.38 4.26
CA ASN A 272 16.47 20.70 2.90
C ASN A 272 16.76 22.20 2.71
N LYS A 273 15.94 23.09 3.30
CA LYS A 273 16.14 24.55 3.24
C LYS A 273 17.42 24.94 3.98
N HIS A 274 17.66 24.36 5.15
CA HIS A 274 18.89 24.57 5.90
C HIS A 274 20.10 24.08 5.11
N PHE A 275 20.06 22.84 4.62
CA PHE A 275 21.17 22.28 3.85
C PHE A 275 21.48 23.06 2.57
N ARG A 276 20.46 23.56 1.86
CA ARG A 276 20.67 24.42 0.67
C ARG A 276 21.44 25.70 1.00
N LYS A 277 21.18 26.31 2.16
CA LYS A 277 21.81 27.56 2.60
C LYS A 277 23.22 27.34 3.16
N HIS A 278 23.40 26.33 4.01
CA HIS A 278 24.62 26.17 4.80
C HIS A 278 25.55 25.07 4.28
N LYS A 279 25.05 24.16 3.43
CA LYS A 279 25.79 22.98 2.90
C LYS A 279 26.34 22.07 4.00
N ASN A 280 25.78 22.15 5.20
CA ASN A 280 26.08 21.31 6.35
C ASN A 280 24.91 21.39 7.34
N TYR A 281 24.98 20.62 8.43
CA TYR A 281 23.99 20.62 9.52
C TYR A 281 24.57 21.13 10.85
N LYS A 282 25.68 21.87 10.81
CA LYS A 282 26.31 22.43 12.01
C LYS A 282 25.33 23.43 12.63
N ASN A 283 25.00 23.23 13.91
CA ASN A 283 24.00 24.00 14.65
C ASN A 283 22.55 23.85 14.13
N PHE A 284 22.23 22.81 13.35
CA PHE A 284 20.85 22.44 13.03
C PHE A 284 20.42 21.26 13.90
N PRO A 285 19.30 21.38 14.65
CA PRO A 285 18.89 20.33 15.58
C PRO A 285 18.29 19.15 14.81
N LEU A 286 19.08 18.13 14.50
CA LEU A 286 18.60 16.86 13.93
C LEU A 286 18.34 15.82 15.02
N THR A 287 17.24 15.08 14.90
CA THR A 287 16.98 13.89 15.73
C THR A 287 17.94 12.75 15.35
N GLU A 288 18.09 11.75 16.23
CA GLU A 288 18.92 10.57 15.93
C GLU A 288 18.41 9.79 14.70
N ILE A 289 17.08 9.71 14.55
CA ILE A 289 16.44 9.07 13.40
C ILE A 289 16.76 9.84 12.11
N GLU A 290 16.65 11.16 12.12
CA GLU A 290 16.99 12.00 10.96
C GLU A 290 18.47 11.86 10.57
N LYS A 291 19.38 11.82 11.56
CA LYS A 291 20.81 11.56 11.31
C LYS A 291 21.02 10.20 10.65
N LYS A 292 20.35 9.15 11.13
CA LYS A 292 20.43 7.80 10.56
C LYS A 292 19.92 7.77 9.11
N ILE A 293 18.80 8.44 8.83
CA ILE A 293 18.22 8.57 7.49
C ILE A 293 19.15 9.35 6.55
N LEU A 294 19.70 10.48 6.97
CA LEU A 294 20.62 11.25 6.13
C LEU A 294 21.93 10.49 5.86
N SER A 295 22.43 9.76 6.85
CA SER A 295 23.59 8.87 6.68
C SER A 295 23.31 7.75 5.68
N SER A 296 22.10 7.17 5.69
CA SER A 296 21.72 6.13 4.73
C SER A 296 21.66 6.66 3.29
N TYR A 297 21.13 7.87 3.08
CA TYR A 297 21.15 8.53 1.77
C TYR A 297 22.56 8.87 1.30
N LYS A 298 23.42 9.35 2.20
CA LYS A 298 24.83 9.63 1.90
C LYS A 298 25.55 8.36 1.47
N LYS A 299 25.37 7.27 2.20
CA LYS A 299 26.01 5.99 1.89
C LYS A 299 25.54 5.38 0.58
N THR A 300 24.24 5.46 0.29
CA THR A 300 23.63 4.73 -0.83
C THR A 300 23.68 5.53 -2.13
N TRP A 301 23.48 6.85 -2.06
CA TRP A 301 23.29 7.72 -3.22
C TRP A 301 24.21 8.94 -3.21
N ASN A 302 25.15 9.03 -2.27
CA ASN A 302 26.00 10.20 -2.04
C ASN A 302 25.21 11.51 -1.87
N MET A 303 24.02 11.42 -1.28
CA MET A 303 23.15 12.57 -1.01
C MET A 303 23.17 12.91 0.48
N GLU A 304 23.53 14.14 0.81
CA GLU A 304 23.55 14.61 2.20
C GLU A 304 22.27 15.32 2.62
N TYR A 305 21.23 15.27 1.80
CA TYR A 305 19.94 15.92 2.02
C TYR A 305 18.79 14.97 1.70
N ILE A 306 17.56 15.36 2.05
CA ILE A 306 16.39 14.53 1.82
C ILE A 306 16.02 14.58 0.33
N PRO A 307 16.03 13.44 -0.39
CA PRO A 307 15.76 13.42 -1.82
C PRO A 307 14.36 13.92 -2.18
N SER A 308 14.21 14.51 -3.37
CA SER A 308 12.94 15.08 -3.84
C SER A 308 11.82 14.04 -3.93
N TYR A 309 12.12 12.81 -4.32
CA TYR A 309 11.14 11.73 -4.44
C TYR A 309 10.45 11.40 -3.10
N VAL A 310 11.13 11.58 -1.96
CA VAL A 310 10.56 11.38 -0.63
C VAL A 310 9.42 12.38 -0.40
N ASN A 311 9.67 13.66 -0.69
CA ASN A 311 8.67 14.72 -0.55
C ASN A 311 7.55 14.59 -1.60
N SER A 312 7.85 14.13 -2.81
CA SER A 312 6.82 13.83 -3.82
C SER A 312 5.89 12.71 -3.36
N ASN A 313 6.44 11.63 -2.79
CA ASN A 313 5.66 10.52 -2.24
C ASN A 313 4.80 10.95 -1.05
N LEU A 314 5.36 11.74 -0.11
CA LEU A 314 4.60 12.34 0.98
C LEU A 314 3.44 13.20 0.46
N SER A 315 3.69 14.02 -0.56
CA SER A 315 2.66 14.88 -1.16
C SER A 315 1.52 14.08 -1.79
N GLN A 316 1.83 12.98 -2.48
CA GLN A 316 0.84 12.07 -3.01
C GLN A 316 0.00 11.41 -1.90
N ASN A 317 0.65 10.95 -0.83
CA ASN A 317 -0.03 10.33 0.31
C ASN A 317 -0.95 11.34 1.03
N ILE A 318 -0.48 12.58 1.24
CA ILE A 318 -1.29 13.68 1.79
C ILE A 318 -2.52 13.93 0.91
N SER A 319 -2.37 14.00 -0.42
CA SER A 319 -3.51 14.18 -1.34
C SER A 319 -4.50 13.03 -1.22
N ARG A 320 -4.02 11.78 -1.28
CA ARG A 320 -4.87 10.59 -1.16
C ARG A 320 -5.65 10.55 0.16
N LEU A 321 -5.01 10.90 1.28
CA LEU A 321 -5.69 10.96 2.57
C LEU A 321 -6.74 12.06 2.63
N LYS A 322 -6.46 13.24 2.07
CA LYS A 322 -7.45 14.32 1.97
C LYS A 322 -8.67 13.90 1.13
N ASP A 323 -8.42 13.30 -0.03
CA ASP A 323 -9.49 12.78 -0.90
C ASP A 323 -10.31 11.71 -0.17
N ARG A 324 -9.65 10.85 0.59
CA ARG A 324 -10.30 9.81 1.38
C ARG A 324 -11.14 10.36 2.53
N ILE A 325 -10.64 11.35 3.27
CA ILE A 325 -11.39 12.02 4.33
C ILE A 325 -12.63 12.72 3.74
N LEU A 326 -12.46 13.38 2.59
CA LEU A 326 -13.57 14.03 1.88
C LEU A 326 -14.62 13.02 1.39
N GLU A 327 -14.19 11.87 0.88
CA GLU A 327 -15.08 10.78 0.50
C GLU A 327 -15.90 10.28 1.70
N LEU A 328 -15.26 10.08 2.86
CA LEU A 328 -15.97 9.69 4.09
C LEU A 328 -16.97 10.74 4.53
N LYS A 329 -16.62 12.02 4.50
CA LYS A 329 -17.55 13.13 4.80
C LYS A 329 -18.75 13.13 3.87
N ARG A 330 -18.54 12.96 2.55
CA ARG A 330 -19.65 12.86 1.59
C ARG A 330 -20.53 11.64 1.81
N ILE A 331 -19.94 10.52 2.20
CA ILE A 331 -20.70 9.31 2.55
C ILE A 331 -21.55 9.59 3.79
N GLU A 332 -21.01 10.26 4.80
CA GLU A 332 -21.71 10.68 6.03
C GLU A 332 -22.88 11.63 5.73
N GLU A 333 -22.64 12.70 4.96
CA GLU A 333 -23.68 13.64 4.49
C GLU A 333 -24.77 12.94 3.66
N MET A 334 -24.38 12.05 2.76
CA MET A 334 -25.32 11.27 1.97
C MET A 334 -26.13 10.30 2.81
N LYS A 335 -25.56 9.72 3.88
CA LYS A 335 -26.30 8.87 4.82
C LYS A 335 -27.34 9.67 5.60
N GLU A 336 -26.95 10.82 6.15
CA GLU A 336 -27.87 11.69 6.90
C GLU A 336 -29.08 12.14 6.06
N SER A 337 -28.86 12.35 4.76
CA SER A 337 -29.92 12.73 3.81
C SER A 337 -30.66 11.54 3.18
N SER A 338 -30.13 10.32 3.30
CA SER A 338 -30.74 9.12 2.71
C SER A 338 -31.65 8.44 3.71
N LYS A 339 -32.96 8.49 3.45
CA LYS A 339 -33.96 7.70 4.18
C LYS A 339 -34.29 6.43 3.41
N ASP A 340 -34.67 5.39 4.14
CA ASP A 340 -35.27 4.22 3.54
C ASP A 340 -36.54 4.65 2.77
N LEU A 341 -36.67 4.17 1.54
CA LEU A 341 -37.80 4.49 0.67
C LEU A 341 -38.55 3.23 0.32
N GLU A 342 -39.88 3.33 0.27
CA GLU A 342 -40.74 2.26 -0.19
C GLU A 342 -41.74 2.82 -1.21
N HIS A 343 -41.83 2.16 -2.36
CA HIS A 343 -42.82 2.49 -3.37
C HIS A 343 -43.11 1.27 -4.25
N ASN A 344 -44.40 1.03 -4.56
CA ASN A 344 -44.87 -0.14 -5.31
C ASN A 344 -44.31 -1.48 -4.81
N GLY A 345 -44.21 -1.64 -3.49
CA GLY A 345 -43.69 -2.85 -2.84
C GLY A 345 -42.18 -3.08 -2.99
N ILE A 346 -41.47 -2.16 -3.66
CA ILE A 346 -40.00 -2.14 -3.72
C ILE A 346 -39.49 -1.27 -2.59
N LYS A 347 -38.47 -1.73 -1.87
CA LYS A 347 -37.82 -1.00 -0.78
C LYS A 347 -36.36 -0.72 -1.11
N LEU A 348 -35.92 0.51 -0.89
CA LEU A 348 -34.52 0.90 -0.88
C LEU A 348 -34.08 1.11 0.57
N ILE A 349 -33.13 0.31 1.02
CA ILE A 349 -32.68 0.26 2.43
C ILE A 349 -31.19 0.59 2.50
N TYR A 350 -30.81 1.51 3.39
CA TYR A 350 -29.41 1.88 3.65
C TYR A 350 -28.93 1.21 4.95
N ASN A 351 -28.50 -0.05 4.86
CA ASN A 351 -28.13 -0.85 6.02
C ASN A 351 -26.67 -0.59 6.46
N GLU A 352 -26.52 0.14 7.56
CA GLU A 352 -25.21 0.52 8.10
C GLU A 352 -24.48 -0.64 8.78
N ASP A 353 -25.21 -1.50 9.49
CA ASP A 353 -24.64 -2.59 10.30
C ASP A 353 -23.81 -3.57 9.47
N ILE A 354 -24.25 -3.84 8.25
CA ILE A 354 -23.52 -4.69 7.28
C ILE A 354 -22.83 -3.88 6.18
N GLN A 355 -22.88 -2.54 6.24
CA GLN A 355 -22.38 -1.62 5.23
C GLN A 355 -22.87 -1.95 3.82
N ARG A 356 -24.19 -2.12 3.65
CA ARG A 356 -24.81 -2.42 2.35
C ARG A 356 -25.95 -1.46 2.03
N VAL A 357 -26.05 -1.07 0.77
CA VAL A 357 -27.29 -0.52 0.20
C VAL A 357 -28.06 -1.66 -0.46
N GLN A 358 -29.35 -1.77 -0.17
CA GLN A 358 -30.17 -2.92 -0.51
C GLN A 358 -31.43 -2.48 -1.27
N ILE A 359 -31.81 -3.23 -2.29
CA ILE A 359 -33.08 -3.10 -3.01
C ILE A 359 -33.86 -4.40 -2.80
N GLN A 360 -34.97 -4.31 -2.10
CA GLN A 360 -35.88 -5.42 -1.83
C GLN A 360 -37.08 -5.33 -2.78
N PHE A 361 -37.46 -6.46 -3.35
CA PHE A 361 -38.62 -6.58 -4.25
C PHE A 361 -39.69 -7.44 -3.56
N PRO A 362 -40.99 -7.27 -3.91
CA PRO A 362 -42.08 -8.04 -3.30
C PRO A 362 -42.05 -9.53 -3.70
N GLY A 363 -41.27 -9.88 -4.72
CA GLY A 363 -41.03 -11.25 -5.19
C GLY A 363 -39.81 -11.31 -6.10
N LYS A 364 -39.67 -12.40 -6.86
CA LYS A 364 -38.57 -12.55 -7.83
C LYS A 364 -38.75 -11.53 -8.96
N PRO A 365 -37.80 -10.60 -9.19
CA PRO A 365 -37.90 -9.65 -10.29
C PRO A 365 -37.77 -10.32 -11.64
N ASP A 366 -38.23 -9.64 -12.69
CA ASP A 366 -38.08 -10.11 -14.07
C ASP A 366 -36.62 -10.28 -14.49
N LYS A 367 -36.40 -11.14 -15.48
CA LYS A 367 -35.04 -11.48 -15.96
C LYS A 367 -34.26 -10.24 -16.40
N ASP A 368 -34.93 -9.24 -16.98
CA ASP A 368 -34.30 -8.00 -17.44
C ASP A 368 -33.88 -7.10 -16.27
N ILE A 369 -34.71 -6.98 -15.24
CA ILE A 369 -34.38 -6.26 -13.99
C ILE A 369 -33.18 -6.93 -13.31
N ILE A 370 -33.17 -8.27 -13.23
CA ILE A 370 -32.05 -9.03 -12.68
C ILE A 370 -30.75 -8.77 -13.46
N LYS A 371 -30.83 -8.74 -14.80
CA LYS A 371 -29.68 -8.46 -15.66
C LYS A 371 -29.11 -7.06 -15.42
N GLU A 372 -29.98 -6.06 -15.23
CA GLU A 372 -29.57 -4.68 -14.93
C GLU A 372 -28.98 -4.53 -13.52
N LEU A 373 -29.58 -5.16 -12.51
CA LEU A 373 -29.01 -5.17 -11.15
C LEU A 373 -27.59 -5.75 -11.15
N LYS A 374 -27.39 -6.89 -11.83
CA LYS A 374 -26.07 -7.53 -11.95
C LYS A 374 -25.08 -6.67 -12.73
N SER A 375 -25.49 -6.03 -13.83
CA SER A 375 -24.60 -5.17 -14.61
C SER A 375 -24.14 -3.94 -13.82
N ARG A 376 -24.95 -3.48 -12.86
CA ARG A 376 -24.59 -2.41 -11.92
C ARG A 376 -23.95 -2.90 -10.62
N GLY A 377 -23.59 -4.18 -10.54
CA GLY A 377 -22.80 -4.75 -9.44
C GLY A 377 -23.58 -5.14 -8.18
N PHE A 378 -24.91 -5.25 -8.24
CA PHE A 378 -25.72 -5.79 -7.14
C PHE A 378 -25.66 -7.32 -7.11
N LYS A 379 -25.58 -7.88 -5.90
CA LYS A 379 -25.58 -9.33 -5.65
C LYS A 379 -26.79 -9.71 -4.82
N TRP A 380 -27.41 -10.83 -5.14
CA TRP A 380 -28.53 -11.39 -4.37
C TRP A 380 -28.06 -11.89 -3.00
N SER A 381 -28.80 -11.54 -1.95
CA SER A 381 -28.62 -12.03 -0.59
C SER A 381 -29.82 -12.86 -0.17
N PRO A 382 -29.72 -14.20 -0.09
CA PRO A 382 -30.81 -15.02 0.40
C PRO A 382 -31.19 -14.72 1.86
N ARG A 383 -30.19 -14.36 2.68
CA ARG A 383 -30.37 -14.06 4.11
C ARG A 383 -31.16 -12.76 4.33
N GLU A 384 -30.83 -11.74 3.56
CA GLU A 384 -31.46 -10.41 3.65
C GLU A 384 -32.65 -10.26 2.70
N ASN A 385 -32.95 -11.30 1.92
CA ASN A 385 -33.96 -11.33 0.86
C ASN A 385 -33.92 -10.09 -0.06
N SER A 386 -32.71 -9.62 -0.39
CA SER A 386 -32.52 -8.35 -1.09
C SER A 386 -31.33 -8.38 -2.05
N TRP A 387 -31.37 -7.52 -3.05
CA TRP A 387 -30.23 -7.23 -3.92
C TRP A 387 -29.36 -6.18 -3.25
N GLN A 388 -28.08 -6.46 -3.04
CA GLN A 388 -27.22 -5.60 -2.24
C GLN A 388 -25.87 -5.30 -2.87
N ARG A 389 -25.31 -4.13 -2.50
CA ARG A 389 -23.99 -3.63 -2.88
C ARG A 389 -23.32 -2.92 -1.69
N LEU A 390 -22.00 -2.75 -1.72
CA LEU A 390 -21.26 -1.94 -0.76
C LEU A 390 -21.89 -0.54 -0.60
N LEU A 391 -22.09 -0.11 0.65
CA LEU A 391 -22.57 1.22 1.02
C LEU A 391 -21.45 2.25 0.83
N ASN A 392 -21.32 2.77 -0.39
CA ASN A 392 -20.45 3.89 -0.75
C ASN A 392 -21.20 4.88 -1.64
N GLN A 393 -20.59 6.04 -1.94
CA GLN A 393 -21.25 7.11 -2.73
C GLN A 393 -21.87 6.60 -4.04
N GLN A 394 -21.12 5.79 -4.79
CA GLN A 394 -21.59 5.22 -6.06
C GLN A 394 -22.71 4.21 -5.86
N GLY A 395 -22.59 3.36 -4.83
CA GLY A 395 -23.59 2.39 -4.45
C GLY A 395 -24.92 3.05 -4.12
N MET A 396 -24.90 4.09 -3.27
CA MET A 396 -26.08 4.87 -2.91
C MET A 396 -26.73 5.52 -4.12
N ARG A 397 -25.94 6.21 -4.96
CA ARG A 397 -26.46 6.88 -6.16
C ARG A 397 -27.12 5.89 -7.12
N ILE A 398 -26.43 4.79 -7.41
CA ILE A 398 -26.94 3.76 -8.32
C ILE A 398 -28.18 3.09 -7.73
N ALA A 399 -28.21 2.84 -6.41
CA ALA A 399 -29.37 2.25 -5.76
C ALA A 399 -30.59 3.16 -5.87
N LYS A 400 -30.42 4.48 -5.65
CA LYS A 400 -31.47 5.49 -5.81
C LYS A 400 -31.96 5.55 -7.27
N ASP A 401 -31.06 5.56 -8.24
CA ASP A 401 -31.41 5.55 -9.68
C ASP A 401 -32.23 4.30 -10.06
N LEU A 402 -31.78 3.11 -9.60
CA LEU A 402 -32.48 1.85 -9.87
C LEU A 402 -33.82 1.77 -9.14
N PHE A 403 -33.89 2.27 -7.90
CA PHE A 403 -35.13 2.36 -7.16
C PHE A 403 -36.15 3.22 -7.90
N ILE A 404 -35.80 4.46 -8.27
CA ILE A 404 -36.64 5.36 -9.07
C ILE A 404 -37.12 4.66 -10.35
N LYS A 405 -36.21 4.01 -11.06
CA LYS A 405 -36.51 3.33 -12.33
C LYS A 405 -37.51 2.17 -12.17
N PHE A 406 -37.35 1.35 -11.14
CA PHE A 406 -38.14 0.12 -10.99
C PHE A 406 -39.41 0.30 -10.18
N SER A 407 -39.41 1.22 -9.20
CA SER A 407 -40.61 1.51 -8.42
C SER A 407 -41.52 2.49 -9.15
N GLY A 408 -41.00 3.31 -10.06
CA GLY A 408 -41.74 4.44 -10.62
C GLY A 408 -41.83 5.63 -9.64
N TYR A 409 -41.02 5.61 -8.57
CA TYR A 409 -40.95 6.68 -7.60
C TYR A 409 -40.46 7.96 -8.27
N THR A 410 -41.35 8.93 -8.40
CA THR A 410 -40.97 10.31 -8.72
C THR A 410 -40.61 10.99 -7.40
N PRO A 411 -39.36 11.43 -7.19
CA PRO A 411 -39.06 12.25 -6.04
C PRO A 411 -40.00 13.46 -6.06
N GLU A 412 -40.61 13.79 -4.92
CA GLU A 412 -41.14 15.15 -4.75
C GLU A 412 -40.02 16.12 -5.14
N PRO A 413 -40.31 17.19 -5.91
CA PRO A 413 -39.31 18.21 -6.13
C PRO A 413 -38.85 18.63 -4.74
N GLU A 414 -37.59 18.33 -4.41
CA GLU A 414 -37.01 18.82 -3.16
C GLU A 414 -37.39 20.30 -3.13
N PRO A 415 -38.06 20.80 -2.06
CA PRO A 415 -38.20 22.24 -1.92
C PRO A 415 -36.80 22.74 -2.15
N GLU A 416 -36.58 23.62 -3.15
CA GLU A 416 -35.24 24.07 -3.49
C GLU A 416 -34.58 24.36 -2.16
N GLN A 417 -33.72 23.45 -1.69
CA GLN A 417 -32.90 23.73 -0.54
C GLN A 417 -32.28 25.02 -1.01
N PRO A 418 -32.48 26.14 -0.28
CA PRO A 418 -31.89 27.39 -0.73
C PRO A 418 -30.47 26.96 -0.98
N LYS A 419 -30.06 26.94 -2.26
CA LYS A 419 -28.67 26.69 -2.57
C LYS A 419 -28.09 27.74 -1.67
N GLU A 420 -27.38 27.35 -0.62
CA GLU A 420 -26.47 28.27 -0.02
C GLU A 420 -25.68 28.64 -1.26
N LYS A 421 -25.98 29.82 -1.80
CA LYS A 421 -25.05 30.58 -2.57
C LYS A 421 -23.95 30.62 -1.55
N GLN A 422 -23.01 29.67 -1.63
CA GLN A 422 -21.79 29.65 -0.84
C GLN A 422 -21.42 31.11 -0.87
N LYS A 423 -21.58 31.80 0.27
CA LYS A 423 -21.63 33.26 0.29
C LYS A 423 -20.31 33.64 -0.34
N GLY A 424 -20.36 34.04 -1.61
CA GLY A 424 -19.19 33.86 -2.46
C GLY A 424 -18.11 34.67 -1.79
N LYS A 425 -16.99 34.03 -1.43
CA LYS A 425 -15.87 34.69 -0.74
C LYS A 425 -15.75 36.09 -1.34
N THR A 426 -15.95 37.10 -0.50
CA THR A 426 -15.93 38.48 -0.98
C THR A 426 -14.56 38.76 -1.57
N LEU A 427 -14.46 39.81 -2.39
CA LEU A 427 -13.17 40.20 -2.95
C LEU A 427 -12.09 40.40 -1.85
N ASN A 428 -12.50 40.86 -0.66
CA ASN A 428 -11.60 41.03 0.48
C ASN A 428 -11.17 39.69 1.09
N ASP A 429 -12.07 38.70 1.18
CA ASP A 429 -11.75 37.35 1.67
C ASP A 429 -10.70 36.68 0.77
N TYR A 430 -10.86 36.81 -0.55
CA TYR A 430 -9.90 36.29 -1.55
C TYR A 430 -8.53 36.95 -1.45
N ILE A 431 -8.49 38.26 -1.21
CA ILE A 431 -7.24 39.02 -1.09
C ILE A 431 -6.53 38.65 0.22
N GLN A 432 -7.25 38.48 1.32
CA GLN A 432 -6.69 38.06 2.61
C GLN A 432 -6.15 36.62 2.57
N GLU A 433 -6.91 35.66 2.04
CA GLU A 433 -6.51 34.24 2.00
C GLU A 433 -5.27 34.00 1.12
N LEU A 434 -5.13 34.76 0.03
CA LEU A 434 -3.96 34.69 -0.86
C LEU A 434 -2.78 35.54 -0.36
N GLY A 435 -2.90 36.23 0.79
CA GLY A 435 -1.85 37.10 1.33
C GLY A 435 -1.51 38.29 0.41
N LEU A 436 -2.49 38.78 -0.33
CA LEU A 436 -2.34 39.88 -1.29
C LEU A 436 -2.71 41.22 -0.65
N THR A 437 -2.21 42.31 -1.21
CA THR A 437 -2.63 43.68 -0.85
C THR A 437 -3.20 44.40 -2.08
N LYS A 438 -3.99 45.46 -1.89
CA LYS A 438 -4.58 46.21 -3.00
C LYS A 438 -4.47 47.73 -2.82
N GLU A 439 -4.33 48.44 -3.93
CA GLU A 439 -4.34 49.90 -4.00
C GLU A 439 -5.23 50.38 -5.14
N PHE A 440 -6.03 51.42 -4.88
CA PHE A 440 -6.88 52.04 -5.89
C PHE A 440 -6.23 53.30 -6.43
N TYR A 441 -6.35 53.51 -7.74
CA TYR A 441 -5.89 54.74 -8.39
C TYR A 441 -6.85 55.15 -9.51
N LYS A 442 -6.89 56.43 -9.87
CA LYS A 442 -7.70 56.93 -10.98
C LYS A 442 -6.81 57.34 -12.15
N LYS A 443 -7.24 57.02 -13.37
CA LYS A 443 -6.60 57.54 -14.59
C LYS A 443 -7.17 58.91 -14.95
N SER A 444 -6.47 59.65 -15.81
CA SER A 444 -6.82 61.01 -16.25
C SER A 444 -8.24 61.14 -16.85
N ASN A 445 -8.82 60.04 -17.32
CA ASN A 445 -10.20 59.94 -17.81
C ASN A 445 -11.25 59.65 -16.72
N GLY A 446 -10.89 59.76 -15.44
CA GLY A 446 -11.81 59.59 -14.29
C GLY A 446 -12.13 58.13 -13.91
N VAL A 447 -11.67 57.16 -14.69
CA VAL A 447 -11.93 55.73 -14.45
C VAL A 447 -11.05 55.22 -13.31
N SER A 448 -11.67 54.52 -12.36
CA SER A 448 -10.98 53.93 -11.19
C SER A 448 -10.41 52.54 -11.54
N PHE A 449 -9.17 52.30 -11.15
CA PHE A 449 -8.42 51.06 -11.31
C PHE A 449 -7.96 50.55 -9.96
N VAL A 450 -7.66 49.25 -9.89
CA VAL A 450 -7.08 48.59 -8.71
C VAL A 450 -5.83 47.82 -9.12
N LYS A 451 -4.75 48.04 -8.39
CA LYS A 451 -3.54 47.21 -8.39
C LYS A 451 -3.61 46.25 -7.22
N ILE A 452 -3.28 44.99 -7.45
CA ILE A 452 -3.17 43.96 -6.42
C ILE A 452 -1.74 43.46 -6.42
N TYR A 453 -1.14 43.37 -5.23
CA TYR A 453 0.24 42.98 -5.03
C TYR A 453 0.34 41.65 -4.28
N ASN A 454 1.40 40.89 -4.53
CA ASN A 454 1.73 39.72 -3.71
C ASN A 454 2.49 40.10 -2.44
N SER A 455 2.79 39.12 -1.59
CA SER A 455 3.55 39.28 -0.34
C SER A 455 4.98 39.83 -0.54
N GLU A 456 5.50 39.84 -1.76
CA GLU A 456 6.81 40.41 -2.13
C GLU A 456 6.70 41.84 -2.70
N GLY A 457 5.50 42.43 -2.75
CA GLY A 457 5.25 43.78 -3.26
C GLY A 457 5.19 43.90 -4.78
N LYS A 458 5.13 42.79 -5.53
CA LYS A 458 5.00 42.79 -7.00
C LYS A 458 3.54 42.84 -7.43
N ILE A 459 3.25 43.61 -8.49
CA ILE A 459 1.90 43.73 -9.06
C ILE A 459 1.52 42.41 -9.73
N VAL A 460 0.45 41.79 -9.23
CA VAL A 460 -0.14 40.55 -9.75
C VAL A 460 -1.28 40.86 -10.72
N LEU A 461 -2.04 41.92 -10.45
CA LEU A 461 -3.21 42.33 -11.23
C LEU A 461 -3.30 43.86 -11.26
N ASP A 462 -3.46 44.42 -12.46
CA ASP A 462 -3.80 45.84 -12.67
C ASP A 462 -5.01 45.90 -13.60
N THR A 463 -6.18 46.26 -13.06
CA THR A 463 -7.42 46.25 -13.84
C THR A 463 -8.43 47.27 -13.33
N LYS A 464 -9.51 47.49 -14.10
CA LYS A 464 -10.58 48.41 -13.71
C LYS A 464 -11.17 47.96 -12.37
N ALA A 465 -11.47 48.90 -11.49
CA ALA A 465 -11.95 48.66 -10.12
C ALA A 465 -13.43 48.21 -10.07
N GLU A 466 -13.84 47.31 -10.96
CA GLU A 466 -15.16 46.69 -10.98
C GLU A 466 -15.10 45.34 -10.23
N PRO A 467 -15.82 45.17 -9.11
CA PRO A 467 -15.67 44.02 -8.22
C PRO A 467 -15.79 42.66 -8.92
N ALA A 468 -16.71 42.53 -9.89
CA ALA A 468 -16.91 41.30 -10.65
C ALA A 468 -15.72 40.95 -11.56
N ASN A 469 -15.10 41.96 -12.18
CA ASN A 469 -13.96 41.79 -13.08
C ASN A 469 -12.70 41.43 -12.29
N VAL A 470 -12.49 42.11 -11.16
CA VAL A 470 -11.37 41.85 -10.26
C VAL A 470 -11.46 40.43 -9.67
N LEU A 471 -12.65 40.03 -9.20
CA LEU A 471 -12.87 38.69 -8.64
C LEU A 471 -12.69 37.58 -9.69
N LYS A 472 -13.18 37.81 -10.92
CA LYS A 472 -12.99 36.87 -12.03
C LYS A 472 -11.50 36.64 -12.30
N LYS A 473 -10.72 37.71 -12.39
CA LYS A 473 -9.28 37.63 -12.65
C LYS A 473 -8.48 37.08 -11.47
N LEU A 474 -8.91 37.30 -10.23
CA LEU A 474 -8.30 36.69 -9.04
C LEU A 474 -8.56 35.19 -8.96
N LYS A 475 -9.77 34.72 -9.29
CA LYS A 475 -10.06 33.28 -9.40
C LYS A 475 -9.25 32.61 -10.50
N GLU A 476 -8.98 33.33 -11.59
CA GLU A 476 -8.08 32.91 -12.66
C GLU A 476 -6.63 32.82 -12.17
N TYR A 477 -6.17 33.82 -11.41
CA TYR A 477 -4.86 33.80 -10.74
C TYR A 477 -4.72 32.64 -9.75
N GLU A 478 -5.71 32.41 -8.86
CA GLU A 478 -5.73 31.30 -7.90
C GLU A 478 -5.62 29.93 -8.58
N LYS A 479 -6.35 29.70 -9.67
CA LYS A 479 -6.23 28.47 -10.47
C LYS A 479 -4.84 28.28 -11.06
N ASN A 480 -4.17 29.38 -11.40
CA ASN A 480 -2.84 29.37 -12.01
C ASN A 480 -1.70 29.23 -10.97
N ILE A 481 -1.93 29.55 -9.69
CA ILE A 481 -0.95 29.34 -8.60
C ILE A 481 -0.67 27.85 -8.36
N ASN A 482 -1.61 26.96 -8.70
CA ASN A 482 -1.54 25.52 -8.42
C ASN A 482 -1.22 24.64 -9.64
N ILE A 483 -0.74 25.22 -10.74
CA ILE A 483 -0.32 24.43 -11.91
C ILE A 483 1.14 23.99 -11.72
N PRO A 484 1.46 22.69 -11.80
CA PRO A 484 2.84 22.23 -11.68
C PRO A 484 3.64 22.77 -12.88
N TYR A 485 4.63 23.62 -12.60
CA TYR A 485 5.59 24.09 -13.57
C TYR A 485 6.15 22.91 -14.38
N PHE A 486 5.95 22.91 -15.70
CA PHE A 486 6.76 22.05 -16.57
C PHE A 486 8.21 22.53 -16.44
N ASN A 487 9.06 21.71 -15.84
CA ASN A 487 10.50 21.97 -15.70
C ASN A 487 11.19 21.83 -17.07
N PHE A 488 10.93 22.79 -17.96
CA PHE A 488 11.70 22.94 -19.18
C PHE A 488 13.09 23.49 -18.83
N GLU A 489 14.12 22.76 -19.23
CA GLU A 489 15.52 23.19 -19.18
C GLU A 489 15.97 23.75 -20.53
N ILE A 490 16.63 24.91 -20.48
CA ILE A 490 17.27 25.53 -21.64
C ILE A 490 18.32 24.56 -22.18
N GLY A 491 18.27 24.35 -23.49
CA GLY A 491 19.25 23.55 -24.19
C GLY A 491 18.99 22.03 -24.23
N LYS A 492 17.99 21.52 -23.52
CA LYS A 492 17.58 20.12 -23.71
C LYS A 492 16.73 19.96 -24.98
N PRO A 493 16.88 18.84 -25.72
CA PRO A 493 15.99 18.51 -26.83
C PRO A 493 14.64 18.01 -26.31
N TYR A 494 13.57 18.51 -26.90
CA TYR A 494 12.18 18.11 -26.67
C TYR A 494 11.55 17.71 -28.00
N TYR A 495 10.40 17.05 -27.95
CA TYR A 495 9.69 16.56 -29.13
C TYR A 495 8.27 17.11 -29.17
N MET A 496 7.87 17.64 -30.32
CA MET A 496 6.51 18.11 -30.56
C MET A 496 5.83 17.20 -31.58
N ILE A 497 4.59 16.82 -31.32
CA ILE A 497 3.79 16.00 -32.24
C ILE A 497 2.85 16.92 -33.01
N LYS A 498 2.99 17.00 -34.33
CA LYS A 498 2.00 17.71 -35.17
C LYS A 498 0.72 16.89 -35.23
N LYS A 499 -0.38 17.39 -34.68
CA LYS A 499 -1.66 16.65 -34.61
C LYS A 499 -2.19 16.17 -35.97
N LYS A 500 -2.09 17.00 -37.02
CA LYS A 500 -2.60 16.67 -38.36
C LYS A 500 -1.80 15.58 -39.08
N THR A 501 -0.47 15.60 -38.96
CA THR A 501 0.42 14.69 -39.70
C THR A 501 0.99 13.57 -38.84
N LYS A 502 0.78 13.61 -37.52
CA LYS A 502 1.40 12.77 -36.49
C LYS A 502 2.94 12.74 -36.54
N SER A 503 3.57 13.65 -37.28
CA SER A 503 5.02 13.74 -37.38
C SER A 503 5.62 14.30 -36.09
N ILE A 504 6.68 13.67 -35.60
CA ILE A 504 7.42 14.09 -34.42
C ILE A 504 8.54 15.03 -34.86
N LEU A 505 8.56 16.26 -34.33
CA LEU A 505 9.55 17.28 -34.63
C LEU A 505 10.39 17.57 -33.39
N PRO A 506 11.70 17.27 -33.43
CA PRO A 506 12.60 17.62 -32.34
C PRO A 506 12.88 19.13 -32.34
N TYR A 507 12.88 19.73 -31.16
CA TYR A 507 13.20 21.14 -30.94
C TYR A 507 14.03 21.33 -29.68
N ARG A 508 14.71 22.47 -29.55
CA ARG A 508 15.49 22.85 -28.38
C ARG A 508 15.01 24.21 -27.88
N ILE A 509 14.88 24.34 -26.57
CA ILE A 509 14.51 25.61 -25.93
C ILE A 509 15.77 26.46 -25.81
N ILE A 510 15.68 27.68 -26.30
CA ILE A 510 16.77 28.66 -26.34
C ILE A 510 16.64 29.64 -25.19
N ASP A 511 15.41 30.06 -24.87
CA ASP A 511 15.13 31.02 -23.82
C ASP A 511 13.80 30.72 -23.13
N ILE A 512 13.71 31.08 -21.85
CA ILE A 512 12.53 30.90 -21.02
C ILE A 512 12.27 32.21 -20.26
N ASP A 513 11.29 32.96 -20.75
CA ASP A 513 10.76 34.13 -20.07
C ASP A 513 9.70 33.65 -19.07
N ARG A 514 10.19 33.35 -17.85
CA ARG A 514 9.37 32.82 -16.75
C ARG A 514 8.39 33.84 -16.20
N GLU A 515 8.65 35.13 -16.38
CA GLU A 515 7.80 36.21 -15.87
C GLU A 515 6.55 36.38 -16.74
N ASN A 516 6.66 36.21 -18.05
CA ASN A 516 5.54 36.34 -18.98
C ASN A 516 4.97 35.00 -19.49
N ASN A 517 5.54 33.89 -18.99
CA ASN A 517 5.22 32.50 -19.35
C ASN A 517 5.43 32.20 -20.84
N PHE A 518 6.55 32.65 -21.40
CA PHE A 518 6.94 32.35 -22.78
C PHE A 518 8.15 31.43 -22.82
N ILE A 519 8.18 30.57 -23.84
CA ILE A 519 9.40 29.86 -24.26
C ILE A 519 9.76 30.27 -25.67
N THR A 520 11.05 30.44 -25.92
CA THR A 520 11.60 30.58 -27.27
C THR A 520 12.31 29.28 -27.62
N TYR A 521 11.94 28.67 -28.74
CA TYR A 521 12.52 27.41 -29.19
C TYR A 521 12.90 27.42 -30.67
N LYS A 522 13.75 26.48 -31.04
CA LYS A 522 14.20 26.24 -32.41
C LYS A 522 14.13 24.77 -32.76
N PHE A 523 13.60 24.45 -33.93
CA PHE A 523 13.58 23.07 -34.42
C PHE A 523 14.99 22.60 -34.75
N LEU A 524 15.25 21.32 -34.47
CA LEU A 524 16.53 20.68 -34.78
C LEU A 524 16.60 20.18 -36.23
N SER A 525 15.46 20.10 -36.94
CA SER A 525 15.38 19.69 -38.34
C SER A 525 14.88 20.83 -39.24
N GLY A 526 15.69 21.21 -40.24
CA GLY A 526 15.37 22.23 -41.24
C GLY A 526 15.71 23.67 -40.83
N GLN A 527 15.95 24.54 -41.81
CA GLN A 527 16.14 25.98 -41.59
C GLN A 527 14.80 26.66 -41.25
N GLN A 528 14.29 26.40 -40.05
CA GLN A 528 13.13 27.14 -39.53
C GLN A 528 13.59 28.22 -38.55
N PRO A 529 12.98 29.42 -38.60
CA PRO A 529 13.30 30.50 -37.68
C PRO A 529 12.90 30.13 -36.23
N GLU A 530 13.50 30.83 -35.28
CA GLU A 530 13.17 30.72 -33.86
C GLU A 530 11.72 31.13 -33.62
N LYS A 531 11.04 30.41 -32.75
CA LYS A 531 9.62 30.67 -32.43
C LYS A 531 9.46 30.93 -30.94
N LYS A 532 8.82 32.04 -30.61
CA LYS A 532 8.41 32.41 -29.26
C LYS A 532 6.94 32.05 -29.05
N VAL A 533 6.64 31.22 -28.07
CA VAL A 533 5.28 30.73 -27.79
C VAL A 533 4.96 30.93 -26.32
N ARG A 534 3.73 31.39 -26.06
CA ARG A 534 3.21 31.55 -24.70
C ARG A 534 2.64 30.23 -24.21
N LEU A 535 3.03 29.80 -23.02
CA LEU A 535 2.50 28.62 -22.38
C LEU A 535 1.12 28.97 -21.79
N TYR A 536 0.07 28.34 -22.30
CA TYR A 536 -1.29 28.44 -21.78
C TYR A 536 -1.85 27.04 -21.54
N SER A 537 -2.64 26.89 -20.47
CA SER A 537 -3.54 25.74 -20.31
C SER A 537 -5.00 26.20 -20.29
N GLU A 538 -5.58 26.41 -21.47
CA GLU A 538 -7.02 26.34 -21.67
C GLU A 538 -7.27 25.62 -22.99
N GLY A 539 -8.37 24.88 -23.08
CA GLY A 539 -8.76 24.01 -24.21
C GLY A 539 -9.02 24.71 -25.55
N LYS A 540 -8.01 25.38 -26.10
CA LYS A 540 -7.85 25.65 -27.53
C LYS A 540 -6.46 25.17 -27.95
N GLU A 541 -6.45 24.15 -28.80
CA GLU A 541 -5.25 23.65 -29.45
C GLU A 541 -4.57 24.78 -30.24
N TYR A 542 -3.25 24.86 -30.14
CA TYR A 542 -2.39 25.28 -31.24
C TYR A 542 -1.24 24.28 -31.39
#